data_AF-A0A1F8H182-F1
#
_entry.id   AF-A0A1F8H182-F1
#
_cell.length_a   1.000
_cell.length_b   1.000
_cell.length_c   1.000
_cell.angle_alpha   90.00
_cell.angle_beta   90.00
_cell.angle_gamma   90.00
#
_symmetry.space_group_name_H-M   'P 1'
#
loop_
_entity.id
_entity.type
_entity.pdbx_description
1 polymer ?
#
loop_
_entity_poly.entity_id
_entity_poly.type
_entity_poly.pdbx_seq_one_letter_code
_entity_poly.pdbx_strand_id
1 'polypeptide(L)'
;MSKEQIPHIPNVLTTPERVMEEHGLDESKEKVKLSPEQVETNVNELTELSASRAEASKHVRESYGGLTKSEREELKEKGEGAVVAQLDALNIDPELAEFSEGVLADYDKRIQELGSNPKVLEEYKKRFEKLKGTLGNVVAYEHIQGELDAVTKSEQKLRLLYEKVGRAPGPIEKKKLAELTEHKNTLQEQLNKFELDPASVGMLRRREVRKMQQDLERYSFAETESRTELIREVLPDLMQGAPILFQGETGSGKSQLAKYISERYLGKEPVIISVSEQIKESQIMGTRGLENGETVFNYSEFIKAQQDGRPVVLDEVNLMPHEFSGLLHDLLQKRVGDVWTHPVTGEAIKITAPIMATANLKSERYKQRYELDVATLRRFIGGAGAREIHYLDLGEKDKEGNYIAPETLKILASVIADRNGNISWSVGEAPQKMEQLKRFVQACRKIQEDFTLSVREGAEESLAKSDRLAFRELVITLKDQIEIMKAWKASGFQEPLDQIVLKEFFRKAEISGRAAKDRENMVKVFMANKFFQDTKPEDFNIQGLSAKTVRQWQGKE
;
A
#
# COMPACT_ATOMS: atom_id res chain seq x y z
N MET A 1 1.94 -34.48 -3.53
CA MET A 1 0.97 -33.82 -2.64
C MET A 1 -0.26 -34.70 -2.55
N SER A 2 -0.70 -35.09 -1.35
CA SER A 2 -2.00 -35.76 -1.21
C SER A 2 -3.10 -34.73 -1.49
N LYS A 3 -4.17 -35.14 -2.18
CA LYS A 3 -5.34 -34.29 -2.49
C LYS A 3 -6.04 -33.72 -1.24
N GLU A 4 -5.64 -34.14 -0.04
CA GLU A 4 -6.29 -33.85 1.24
C GLU A 4 -5.88 -32.51 1.87
N GLN A 5 -4.89 -31.81 1.34
CA GLN A 5 -4.45 -30.49 1.85
C GLN A 5 -4.98 -29.28 1.07
N ILE A 6 -5.68 -29.51 -0.05
CA ILE A 6 -6.32 -28.41 -0.79
C ILE A 6 -7.66 -28.12 -0.11
N PRO A 7 -7.97 -26.87 0.30
CA PRO A 7 -9.29 -26.56 0.82
C PRO A 7 -10.35 -27.00 -0.19
N HIS A 8 -11.28 -27.84 0.25
CA HIS A 8 -12.33 -28.39 -0.59
C HIS A 8 -13.16 -27.25 -1.17
N ILE A 9 -13.00 -26.99 -2.47
CA ILE A 9 -13.89 -26.07 -3.19
C ILE A 9 -15.19 -26.84 -3.43
N PRO A 10 -16.31 -26.47 -2.79
CA PRO A 10 -17.58 -27.15 -2.97
C PRO A 10 -17.97 -27.24 -4.45
N ASN A 11 -18.73 -28.26 -4.82
CA ASN A 11 -19.29 -28.31 -6.17
C ASN A 11 -20.40 -27.26 -6.25
N VAL A 12 -20.07 -26.10 -6.80
CA VAL A 12 -20.97 -24.96 -6.89
C VAL A 12 -21.50 -24.90 -8.32
N LEU A 13 -22.83 -24.94 -8.47
CA LEU A 13 -23.48 -24.65 -9.75
C LEU A 13 -23.07 -23.26 -10.23
N THR A 14 -22.78 -23.17 -11.53
CA THR A 14 -22.49 -21.90 -12.18
C THR A 14 -23.71 -20.96 -12.15
N THR A 15 -23.48 -19.66 -12.34
CA THR A 15 -24.60 -18.69 -12.40
C THR A 15 -25.65 -19.07 -13.45
N PRO A 16 -25.29 -19.49 -14.69
CA PRO A 16 -26.27 -19.96 -15.66
C PRO A 16 -27.04 -21.21 -15.23
N GLU A 17 -26.37 -22.21 -14.65
CA GLU A 17 -27.03 -23.42 -14.16
C GLU A 17 -28.07 -23.11 -13.08
N ARG A 18 -27.72 -22.25 -12.11
CA ARG A 18 -28.65 -21.81 -11.06
C ARG A 18 -29.86 -21.09 -11.63
N VAL A 19 -29.63 -20.14 -12.55
CA VAL A 19 -30.73 -19.37 -13.17
C VAL A 19 -31.65 -20.28 -13.98
N MET A 20 -31.10 -21.27 -14.70
CA MET A 20 -31.93 -22.23 -15.42
C MET A 20 -32.71 -23.14 -14.48
N GLU A 21 -32.10 -23.59 -13.38
CA GLU A 21 -32.76 -24.41 -12.35
C GLU A 21 -33.88 -23.63 -11.63
N GLU A 22 -33.59 -22.41 -11.16
CA GLU A 22 -34.54 -21.50 -10.50
C GLU A 22 -35.79 -21.22 -11.37
N HIS A 23 -35.61 -21.20 -12.70
CA HIS A 23 -36.68 -20.92 -13.65
C HIS A 23 -37.17 -22.15 -14.44
N GLY A 24 -36.78 -23.37 -14.06
CA GLY A 24 -37.31 -24.61 -14.62
C GLY A 24 -37.02 -24.84 -16.11
N LEU A 25 -35.89 -24.35 -16.63
CA LEU A 25 -35.48 -24.48 -18.02
C LEU A 25 -34.55 -25.70 -18.22
N ASP A 26 -34.85 -26.52 -19.24
CA ASP A 26 -34.13 -27.76 -19.55
C ASP A 26 -32.93 -27.49 -20.50
N GLU A 27 -31.74 -27.98 -20.11
CA GLU A 27 -30.47 -27.92 -20.86
C GLU A 27 -30.52 -28.67 -22.20
N SER A 28 -31.52 -29.54 -22.42
CA SER A 28 -31.50 -30.55 -23.49
C SER A 28 -31.90 -30.06 -24.90
N LYS A 29 -32.37 -28.81 -25.07
CA LYS A 29 -32.91 -28.33 -26.36
C LYS A 29 -31.91 -27.46 -27.12
N GLU A 30 -31.33 -28.00 -28.20
CA GLU A 30 -30.56 -27.20 -29.16
C GLU A 30 -31.50 -26.22 -29.91
N LYS A 31 -31.62 -24.98 -29.41
CA LYS A 31 -32.54 -23.99 -29.98
C LYS A 31 -32.06 -23.41 -31.32
N VAL A 32 -30.73 -23.24 -31.50
CA VAL A 32 -30.13 -22.62 -32.70
C VAL A 32 -28.70 -23.17 -32.93
N LYS A 33 -28.37 -23.54 -34.18
CA LYS A 33 -26.99 -23.84 -34.58
C LYS A 33 -26.18 -22.56 -34.71
N LEU A 34 -25.18 -22.38 -33.86
CA LEU A 34 -24.26 -21.24 -33.87
C LEU A 34 -22.92 -21.60 -34.52
N SER A 35 -22.29 -20.63 -35.18
CA SER A 35 -20.89 -20.74 -35.63
C SER A 35 -19.92 -20.71 -34.43
N PRO A 36 -18.67 -21.16 -34.58
CA PRO A 36 -17.66 -21.08 -33.51
C PRO A 36 -17.45 -19.66 -32.96
N GLU A 37 -17.42 -18.65 -33.84
CA GLU A 37 -17.29 -17.23 -33.46
C GLU A 37 -18.50 -16.73 -32.66
N GLN A 38 -19.71 -17.17 -33.03
CA GLN A 38 -20.93 -16.85 -32.30
C GLN A 38 -20.97 -17.52 -30.93
N VAL A 39 -20.50 -18.76 -30.82
CA VAL A 39 -20.36 -19.45 -29.53
C VAL A 39 -19.39 -18.68 -28.63
N GLU A 40 -18.22 -18.30 -29.14
CA GLU A 40 -17.25 -17.52 -28.37
C GLU A 40 -17.80 -16.17 -27.91
N THR A 41 -18.48 -15.44 -28.79
CA THR A 41 -19.13 -14.16 -28.48
C THR A 41 -20.16 -14.34 -27.37
N ASN A 42 -21.04 -15.33 -27.50
CA ASN A 42 -22.08 -15.62 -26.52
C ASN A 42 -21.49 -16.09 -25.17
N VAL A 43 -20.40 -16.86 -25.16
CA VAL A 43 -19.71 -17.27 -23.93
C VAL A 43 -19.08 -16.06 -23.23
N ASN A 44 -18.52 -15.11 -23.98
CA ASN A 44 -17.99 -13.87 -23.41
C ASN A 44 -19.09 -13.02 -22.78
N GLU A 45 -20.20 -12.81 -23.49
CA GLU A 45 -21.36 -12.10 -22.97
C GLU A 45 -21.93 -12.78 -21.72
N LEU A 46 -22.08 -14.12 -21.75
CA LEU A 46 -22.57 -14.90 -20.61
C LEU A 46 -21.64 -14.80 -19.38
N THR A 47 -20.32 -14.68 -19.62
CA THR A 47 -19.32 -14.47 -18.56
C THR A 47 -19.47 -13.10 -17.91
N GLU A 48 -19.65 -12.05 -18.72
CA GLU A 48 -19.85 -10.68 -18.23
C GLU A 48 -21.16 -10.56 -17.44
N LEU A 49 -22.26 -11.07 -18.00
CA LEU A 49 -23.57 -11.09 -17.33
C LEU A 49 -23.52 -11.84 -16.00
N SER A 50 -22.83 -12.99 -15.95
CA SER A 50 -22.68 -13.76 -14.72
C SER A 50 -21.96 -12.96 -13.61
N ALA A 51 -20.95 -12.17 -13.98
CA ALA A 51 -20.21 -11.33 -13.05
C ALA A 51 -21.05 -10.13 -12.58
N SER A 52 -21.69 -9.42 -13.52
CA SER A 52 -22.57 -8.28 -13.21
C SER A 52 -23.77 -8.68 -12.34
N ARG A 53 -24.38 -9.83 -12.62
CA ARG A 53 -25.46 -10.37 -11.79
C ARG A 53 -25.00 -10.65 -10.36
N ALA A 54 -23.81 -11.21 -10.18
CA ALA A 54 -23.28 -11.47 -8.84
C ALA A 54 -23.05 -10.18 -8.03
N GLU A 55 -22.56 -9.11 -8.68
CA GLU A 55 -22.39 -7.79 -8.08
C GLU A 55 -23.73 -7.16 -7.71
N ALA A 56 -24.69 -7.12 -8.64
CA ALA A 56 -26.05 -6.64 -8.36
C ALA A 56 -26.73 -7.43 -7.23
N SER A 57 -26.59 -8.75 -7.21
CA SER A 57 -27.12 -9.62 -6.17
C SER A 57 -26.50 -9.34 -4.79
N LYS A 58 -25.22 -8.98 -4.75
CA LYS A 58 -24.56 -8.57 -3.51
C LYS A 58 -25.14 -7.25 -2.99
N HIS A 59 -25.31 -6.25 -3.85
CA HIS A 59 -25.91 -4.96 -3.47
C HIS A 59 -27.35 -5.10 -2.96
N VAL A 60 -28.17 -5.93 -3.62
CA VAL A 60 -29.53 -6.23 -3.14
C VAL A 60 -29.47 -6.87 -1.75
N ARG A 61 -28.61 -7.88 -1.52
CA ARG A 61 -28.47 -8.50 -0.20
C ARG A 61 -28.03 -7.54 0.88
N GLU A 62 -27.01 -6.71 0.62
CA GLU A 62 -26.52 -5.71 1.58
C GLU A 62 -27.61 -4.70 1.96
N SER A 63 -28.51 -4.36 1.03
CA SER A 63 -29.65 -3.49 1.30
C SER A 63 -30.65 -4.15 2.26
N TYR A 64 -30.83 -5.46 2.18
CA TYR A 64 -31.74 -6.25 3.03
C TYR A 64 -31.03 -6.94 4.21
N GLY A 65 -29.97 -6.33 4.76
CA GLY A 65 -29.29 -6.84 5.95
C GLY A 65 -28.64 -8.22 5.76
N GLY A 66 -28.34 -8.58 4.52
CA GLY A 66 -27.70 -9.85 4.13
C GLY A 66 -28.65 -10.94 3.64
N LEU A 67 -29.97 -10.73 3.67
CA LEU A 67 -30.97 -11.74 3.27
C LEU A 67 -31.18 -11.81 1.75
N THR A 68 -31.36 -13.01 1.24
CA THR A 68 -31.82 -13.29 -0.13
C THR A 68 -33.34 -13.15 -0.28
N LYS A 69 -33.84 -13.12 -1.53
CA LYS A 69 -35.28 -13.08 -1.80
C LYS A 69 -36.01 -14.32 -1.26
N SER A 70 -35.47 -15.52 -1.45
CA SER A 70 -36.09 -16.74 -0.92
C SER A 70 -36.08 -16.78 0.61
N GLU A 71 -35.00 -16.34 1.26
CA GLU A 71 -34.95 -16.26 2.73
C GLU A 71 -35.98 -15.26 3.28
N ARG A 72 -36.20 -14.13 2.59
CA ARG A 72 -37.27 -13.18 2.95
C ARG A 72 -38.67 -13.80 2.78
N GLU A 73 -38.91 -14.53 1.70
CA GLU A 73 -40.19 -15.22 1.46
C GLU A 73 -40.43 -16.33 2.49
N GLU A 74 -39.41 -17.11 2.82
CA GLU A 74 -39.47 -18.17 3.85
C GLU A 74 -39.72 -17.60 5.25
N LEU A 75 -39.09 -16.47 5.61
CA LEU A 75 -39.37 -15.76 6.87
C LEU A 75 -40.80 -15.22 6.94
N LYS A 76 -41.34 -14.73 5.81
CA LYS A 76 -42.75 -14.33 5.72
C LYS A 76 -43.68 -15.53 5.91
N GLU A 77 -43.38 -16.67 5.29
CA GLU A 77 -44.16 -17.91 5.45
C GLU A 77 -44.11 -18.46 6.87
N LYS A 78 -42.97 -18.33 7.57
CA LYS A 78 -42.81 -18.72 8.99
C LYS A 78 -43.48 -17.77 9.99
N GLY A 79 -44.17 -16.74 9.51
CA GLY A 79 -44.87 -15.77 10.36
C GLY A 79 -43.97 -14.70 10.99
N GLU A 80 -42.70 -14.63 10.57
CA GLU A 80 -41.72 -13.62 11.02
C GLU A 80 -41.76 -12.35 10.17
N GLY A 81 -42.93 -12.03 9.58
CA GLY A 81 -43.13 -10.89 8.70
C GLY A 81 -42.81 -9.53 9.35
N ALA A 82 -42.86 -9.43 10.68
CA ALA A 82 -42.46 -8.24 11.43
C ALA A 82 -40.94 -7.99 11.38
N VAL A 83 -40.11 -9.04 11.35
CA VAL A 83 -38.65 -8.93 11.21
C VAL A 83 -38.29 -8.45 9.81
N VAL A 84 -38.97 -9.00 8.80
CA VAL A 84 -38.80 -8.55 7.41
C VAL A 84 -39.26 -7.10 7.23
N ALA A 85 -40.42 -6.73 7.79
CA ALA A 85 -40.91 -5.34 7.75
C ALA A 85 -39.98 -4.36 8.48
N GLN A 86 -39.31 -4.80 9.55
CA GLN A 86 -38.34 -3.99 10.28
C GLN A 86 -37.04 -3.84 9.49
N LEU A 87 -36.58 -4.87 8.78
CA LEU A 87 -35.45 -4.78 7.84
C LEU A 87 -35.78 -3.88 6.64
N ASP A 88 -36.99 -3.99 6.10
CA ASP A 88 -37.51 -3.13 5.02
C ASP A 88 -37.57 -1.65 5.47
N ALA A 89 -37.80 -1.39 6.77
CA ALA A 89 -37.80 -0.05 7.33
C ALA A 89 -36.38 0.50 7.66
N LEU A 90 -35.37 -0.37 7.72
CA LEU A 90 -34.02 -0.04 8.20
C LEU A 90 -33.01 0.36 7.09
N ASN A 91 -33.32 0.27 5.79
CA ASN A 91 -32.39 0.72 4.74
C ASN A 91 -33.03 1.15 3.40
N ILE A 92 -32.52 2.28 2.88
CA ILE A 92 -32.48 2.88 1.52
C ILE A 92 -33.78 2.88 0.67
N ASP A 93 -34.01 4.02 0.00
CA ASP A 93 -35.09 4.32 -0.95
C ASP A 93 -35.66 3.08 -1.68
N PRO A 94 -36.94 2.71 -1.45
CA PRO A 94 -37.61 1.59 -2.11
C PRO A 94 -37.47 1.58 -3.63
N GLU A 95 -37.39 2.76 -4.27
CA GLU A 95 -37.23 2.89 -5.71
C GLU A 95 -35.89 2.33 -6.21
N LEU A 96 -34.80 2.52 -5.46
CA LEU A 96 -33.46 2.01 -5.81
C LEU A 96 -33.39 0.48 -5.68
N ALA A 97 -34.11 -0.09 -4.71
CA ALA A 97 -34.19 -1.53 -4.51
C ALA A 97 -34.99 -2.21 -5.63
N GLU A 98 -36.15 -1.66 -5.98
CA GLU A 98 -36.98 -2.14 -7.09
C GLU A 98 -36.23 -2.05 -8.42
N PHE A 99 -35.51 -0.95 -8.66
CA PHE A 99 -34.62 -0.80 -9.81
C PHE A 99 -33.57 -1.92 -9.88
N SER A 100 -32.92 -2.24 -8.76
CA SER A 100 -31.87 -3.28 -8.71
C SER A 100 -32.42 -4.70 -8.91
N GLU A 101 -33.62 -5.00 -8.38
CA GLU A 101 -34.32 -6.27 -8.66
C GLU A 101 -34.74 -6.37 -10.13
N GLY A 102 -35.18 -5.26 -10.75
CA GLY A 102 -35.44 -5.19 -12.18
C GLY A 102 -34.21 -5.52 -13.03
N VAL A 103 -33.05 -4.93 -12.68
CA VAL A 103 -31.76 -5.22 -13.34
C VAL A 103 -31.37 -6.71 -13.21
N LEU A 104 -31.59 -7.32 -12.04
CA LEU A 104 -31.35 -8.75 -11.85
C LEU A 104 -32.25 -9.61 -12.75
N ALA A 105 -33.53 -9.28 -12.87
CA ALA A 105 -34.46 -9.99 -13.74
C ALA A 105 -34.05 -9.88 -15.22
N ASP A 106 -33.55 -8.72 -15.66
CA ASP A 106 -33.03 -8.52 -17.01
C ASP A 106 -31.79 -9.39 -17.27
N TYR A 107 -30.86 -9.44 -16.31
CA TYR A 107 -29.70 -10.34 -16.40
C TYR A 107 -30.13 -11.80 -16.45
N ASP A 108 -31.09 -12.21 -15.62
CA ASP A 108 -31.59 -13.59 -15.60
C ASP A 108 -32.20 -13.99 -16.93
N LYS A 109 -33.06 -13.14 -17.49
CA LYS A 109 -33.62 -13.38 -18.82
C LYS A 109 -32.54 -13.54 -19.89
N ARG A 110 -31.52 -12.68 -19.89
CA ARG A 110 -30.44 -12.74 -20.89
C ARG A 110 -29.56 -13.98 -20.69
N ILE A 111 -29.26 -14.34 -19.44
CA ILE A 111 -28.55 -15.58 -19.09
C ILE A 111 -29.34 -16.80 -19.57
N GLN A 112 -30.66 -16.83 -19.42
CA GLN A 112 -31.51 -17.90 -19.93
C GLN A 112 -31.47 -18.00 -21.47
N GLU A 113 -31.53 -16.86 -22.16
CA GLU A 113 -31.44 -16.81 -23.63
C GLU A 113 -30.14 -17.46 -24.13
N LEU A 114 -29.00 -17.01 -23.59
CA LEU A 114 -27.67 -17.48 -24.00
C LEU A 114 -27.35 -18.89 -23.49
N GLY A 115 -27.63 -19.17 -22.22
CA GLY A 115 -27.36 -20.42 -21.53
C GLY A 115 -28.21 -21.60 -22.00
N SER A 116 -29.37 -21.32 -22.60
CA SER A 116 -30.21 -22.38 -23.20
C SER A 116 -29.61 -23.04 -24.44
N ASN A 117 -28.47 -22.57 -24.95
CA ASN A 117 -27.73 -23.25 -26.01
C ASN A 117 -26.70 -24.23 -25.39
N PRO A 118 -26.81 -25.56 -25.63
CA PRO A 118 -25.93 -26.55 -25.02
C PRO A 118 -24.44 -26.31 -25.28
N LYS A 119 -24.07 -25.85 -26.49
CA LYS A 119 -22.66 -25.60 -26.84
C LYS A 119 -22.08 -24.38 -26.12
N VAL A 120 -22.88 -23.32 -26.00
CA VAL A 120 -22.48 -22.11 -25.24
C VAL A 120 -22.31 -22.47 -23.78
N LEU A 121 -23.25 -23.23 -23.22
CA LEU A 121 -23.19 -23.66 -21.83
C LEU A 121 -22.01 -24.61 -21.58
N GLU A 122 -21.74 -25.57 -22.46
CA GLU A 122 -20.60 -26.49 -22.35
C GLU A 122 -19.26 -25.73 -22.36
N GLU A 123 -19.06 -24.81 -23.31
CA GLU A 123 -17.85 -23.99 -23.38
C GLU A 123 -17.72 -23.04 -22.17
N TYR A 124 -18.83 -22.49 -21.69
CA TYR A 124 -18.86 -21.74 -20.43
C TYR A 124 -18.44 -22.62 -19.24
N LYS A 125 -18.99 -23.83 -19.10
CA LYS A 125 -18.64 -24.79 -18.03
C LYS A 125 -17.14 -25.14 -18.10
N LYS A 126 -16.58 -25.38 -19.30
CA LYS A 126 -15.13 -25.59 -19.49
C LYS A 126 -14.30 -24.39 -19.01
N ARG A 127 -14.71 -23.17 -19.37
CA ARG A 127 -14.04 -21.93 -18.93
C ARG A 127 -14.11 -21.77 -17.41
N PHE A 128 -15.27 -22.04 -16.82
CA PHE A 128 -15.49 -21.98 -15.37
C PHE A 128 -14.65 -23.02 -14.63
N GLU A 129 -14.59 -24.27 -15.09
CA GLU A 129 -13.75 -25.31 -14.49
C GLU A 129 -12.26 -24.98 -14.59
N LYS A 130 -11.81 -24.39 -15.70
CA LYS A 130 -10.44 -23.87 -15.82
C LYS A 130 -10.18 -22.78 -14.78
N LEU A 131 -11.08 -21.82 -14.62
CA LEU A 131 -10.97 -20.76 -13.62
C LEU A 131 -10.96 -21.32 -12.19
N LYS A 132 -11.81 -22.31 -11.89
CA LYS A 132 -11.87 -23.01 -10.60
C LYS A 132 -10.57 -23.75 -10.31
N GLY A 133 -10.00 -24.42 -11.31
CA GLY A 133 -8.67 -25.05 -11.21
C GLY A 133 -7.56 -24.03 -10.91
N THR A 134 -7.52 -22.92 -11.67
CA THR A 134 -6.59 -21.81 -11.42
C THR A 134 -6.78 -21.25 -10.00
N LEU A 135 -8.01 -21.00 -9.57
CA LEU A 135 -8.31 -20.51 -8.23
C LEU A 135 -7.87 -21.50 -7.15
N GLY A 136 -8.11 -22.80 -7.34
CA GLY A 136 -7.67 -23.85 -6.41
C GLY A 136 -6.15 -23.87 -6.23
N ASN A 137 -5.40 -23.75 -7.33
CA ASN A 137 -3.93 -23.66 -7.28
C ASN A 137 -3.48 -22.40 -6.52
N VAL A 138 -4.10 -21.25 -6.81
CA VAL A 138 -3.80 -19.97 -6.15
C VAL A 138 -4.09 -20.02 -4.66
N VAL A 139 -5.25 -20.56 -4.26
CA VAL A 139 -5.64 -20.68 -2.85
C VAL A 139 -4.71 -21.64 -2.11
N ALA A 140 -4.35 -22.77 -2.73
CA ALA A 140 -3.40 -23.70 -2.13
C ALA A 140 -2.01 -23.07 -1.94
N TYR A 141 -1.52 -22.31 -2.93
CA TYR A 141 -0.27 -21.57 -2.82
C TYR A 141 -0.31 -20.53 -1.70
N GLU A 142 -1.35 -19.70 -1.66
CA GLU A 142 -1.53 -18.68 -0.62
C GLU A 142 -1.68 -19.30 0.78
N HIS A 143 -2.31 -20.48 0.88
CA HIS A 143 -2.45 -21.20 2.14
C HIS A 143 -1.08 -21.62 2.70
N ILE A 144 -0.24 -22.28 1.89
CA ILE A 144 1.13 -22.67 2.28
C ILE A 144 1.95 -21.42 2.65
N GLN A 145 1.84 -20.35 1.86
CA GLN A 145 2.54 -19.09 2.14
C GLN A 145 2.08 -18.47 3.46
N GLY A 146 0.78 -18.49 3.75
CA GLY A 146 0.20 -18.00 5.00
C GLY A 146 0.63 -18.80 6.22
N GLU A 147 0.68 -20.13 6.10
CA GLU A 147 1.22 -21.01 7.15
C GLU A 147 2.70 -20.76 7.40
N LEU A 148 3.50 -20.63 6.34
CA LEU A 148 4.93 -20.32 6.44
C LEU A 148 5.18 -19.00 7.18
N ASP A 149 4.40 -17.97 6.86
CA ASP A 149 4.44 -16.68 7.54
C ASP A 149 4.06 -16.80 9.02
N ALA A 150 3.02 -17.59 9.34
CA ALA A 150 2.57 -17.81 10.72
C ALA A 150 3.61 -18.56 11.57
N VAL A 151 4.22 -19.60 11.01
CA VAL A 151 5.30 -20.36 11.66
C VAL A 151 6.52 -19.46 11.87
N THR A 152 6.93 -18.70 10.85
CA THR A 152 8.06 -17.76 10.92
C THR A 152 7.84 -16.71 12.01
N LYS A 153 6.65 -16.11 12.08
CA LYS A 153 6.30 -15.15 13.14
C LYS A 153 6.34 -15.78 14.53
N SER A 154 5.86 -17.02 14.66
CA SER A 154 5.87 -17.75 15.93
C SER A 154 7.29 -18.04 16.40
N GLU A 155 8.17 -18.46 15.48
CA GLU A 155 9.59 -18.69 15.75
C GLU A 155 10.29 -17.40 16.19
N GLN A 156 10.09 -16.29 15.47
CA GLN A 156 10.67 -14.99 15.79
C GLN A 156 10.23 -14.48 17.16
N LYS A 157 8.92 -14.53 17.46
CA LYS A 157 8.39 -14.14 18.78
C LYS A 157 9.04 -14.92 19.91
N LEU A 158 9.23 -16.23 19.71
CA LEU A 158 9.84 -17.08 20.72
C LEU A 158 11.33 -16.75 20.91
N ARG A 159 12.07 -16.47 19.83
CA ARG A 159 13.49 -16.02 19.91
C ARG A 159 13.63 -14.68 20.63
N LEU A 160 12.81 -13.69 20.27
CA LEU A 160 12.76 -12.36 20.90
C LEU A 160 12.43 -12.43 22.40
N LEU A 161 11.54 -13.34 22.80
CA LEU A 161 11.22 -13.56 24.21
C LEU A 161 12.46 -13.98 25.00
N TYR A 162 13.28 -14.90 24.47
CA TYR A 162 14.49 -15.36 25.18
C TYR A 162 15.57 -14.28 25.29
N GLU A 163 15.74 -13.49 24.24
CA GLU A 163 16.65 -12.35 24.25
C GLU A 163 16.26 -11.34 25.35
N LYS A 164 14.96 -11.06 25.50
CA LYS A 164 14.44 -10.15 26.54
C LYS A 164 14.54 -10.70 27.96
N VAL A 165 14.38 -12.01 28.14
CA VAL A 165 14.55 -12.65 29.47
C VAL A 165 16.04 -12.79 29.83
N GLY A 166 16.97 -12.53 28.90
CA GLY A 166 18.40 -12.59 29.16
C GLY A 166 18.91 -13.99 29.51
N ARG A 167 18.16 -15.03 29.15
CA ARG A 167 18.51 -16.44 29.42
C ARG A 167 18.51 -17.25 28.13
N ALA A 168 19.41 -18.22 28.07
CA ALA A 168 19.39 -19.20 26.99
C ALA A 168 18.11 -20.06 27.04
N PRO A 169 17.59 -20.52 25.89
CA PRO A 169 16.42 -21.41 25.86
C PRO A 169 16.72 -22.73 26.59
N GLY A 170 15.81 -23.18 27.44
CA GLY A 170 15.86 -24.48 28.12
C GLY A 170 15.58 -25.66 27.17
N PRO A 171 15.65 -26.92 27.65
CA PRO A 171 15.51 -28.09 26.80
C PRO A 171 14.18 -28.19 26.03
N ILE A 172 13.05 -27.91 26.70
CA ILE A 172 11.70 -27.91 26.09
C ILE A 172 11.59 -26.80 25.03
N GLU A 173 12.21 -25.66 25.30
CA GLU A 173 12.16 -24.47 24.47
C GLU A 173 13.04 -24.61 23.22
N LYS A 174 14.22 -25.22 23.37
CA LYS A 174 15.08 -25.65 22.25
C LYS A 174 14.34 -26.64 21.35
N LYS A 175 13.61 -27.60 21.95
CA LYS A 175 12.79 -28.56 21.21
C LYS A 175 11.70 -27.84 20.39
N LYS A 176 10.97 -26.90 21.01
CA LYS A 176 9.93 -26.12 20.32
C LYS A 176 10.48 -25.24 19.20
N LEU A 177 11.64 -24.61 19.39
CA LEU A 177 12.32 -23.85 18.33
C LEU A 177 12.77 -24.74 17.18
N ALA A 178 13.29 -25.94 17.48
CA ALA A 178 13.66 -26.93 16.48
C ALA A 178 12.44 -27.40 15.67
N GLU A 179 11.32 -27.72 16.33
CA GLU A 179 10.05 -28.11 15.69
C GLU A 179 9.53 -27.00 14.75
N LEU A 180 9.56 -25.74 15.18
CA LEU A 180 9.16 -24.61 14.34
C LEU A 180 10.09 -24.42 13.13
N THR A 181 11.40 -24.62 13.33
CA THR A 181 12.40 -24.49 12.26
C THR A 181 12.24 -25.61 11.23
N GLU A 182 11.99 -26.85 11.68
CA GLU A 182 11.71 -27.99 10.82
C GLU A 182 10.43 -27.78 10.01
N HIS A 183 9.34 -27.36 10.67
CA HIS A 183 8.07 -27.07 10.00
C HIS A 183 8.22 -25.96 8.95
N LYS A 184 8.92 -24.87 9.30
CA LYS A 184 9.24 -23.79 8.35
C LYS A 184 9.99 -24.31 7.12
N ASN A 185 11.00 -25.16 7.31
CA ASN A 185 11.77 -25.72 6.21
C ASN A 185 10.90 -26.64 5.33
N THR A 186 10.01 -27.44 5.92
CA THR A 186 9.05 -28.27 5.17
C THR A 186 8.13 -27.42 4.32
N LEU A 187 7.53 -26.36 4.88
CA LEU A 187 6.65 -25.45 4.14
C LEU A 187 7.41 -24.72 3.02
N GLN A 188 8.64 -24.28 3.26
CA GLN A 188 9.48 -23.66 2.23
C GLN A 188 9.79 -24.63 1.09
N GLU A 189 10.08 -25.90 1.39
CA GLU A 189 10.32 -26.93 0.38
C GLU A 189 9.05 -27.23 -0.43
N GLN A 190 7.88 -27.26 0.22
CA GLN A 190 6.59 -27.39 -0.48
C GLN A 190 6.36 -26.22 -1.43
N LEU A 191 6.60 -24.98 -0.99
CA LEU A 191 6.45 -23.79 -1.82
C LEU A 191 7.39 -23.80 -3.03
N ASN A 192 8.65 -24.21 -2.83
CA ASN A 192 9.64 -24.30 -3.90
C ASN A 192 9.28 -25.38 -4.95
N LYS A 193 8.59 -26.44 -4.55
CA LYS A 193 8.10 -27.51 -5.44
C LYS A 193 6.72 -27.19 -6.04
N PHE A 194 6.08 -26.10 -5.63
CA PHE A 194 4.75 -25.74 -6.09
C PHE A 194 4.84 -25.07 -7.47
N GLU A 195 4.53 -25.82 -8.53
CA GLU A 195 4.49 -25.28 -9.89
C GLU A 195 3.20 -24.50 -10.14
N LEU A 196 3.34 -23.21 -10.42
CA LEU A 196 2.23 -22.36 -10.82
C LEU A 196 2.20 -22.23 -12.33
N ASP A 197 1.06 -22.58 -12.94
CA ASP A 197 0.83 -22.32 -14.35
C ASP A 197 0.71 -20.79 -14.61
N PRO A 198 0.94 -20.33 -15.86
CA PRO A 198 0.90 -18.90 -16.18
C PRO A 198 -0.42 -18.19 -15.81
N ALA A 199 -1.57 -18.89 -15.84
CA ALA A 199 -2.84 -18.30 -15.45
C ALA A 199 -2.93 -18.10 -13.93
N SER A 200 -2.43 -19.05 -13.14
CA SER A 200 -2.31 -18.92 -11.68
C SER A 200 -1.37 -17.79 -11.28
N VAL A 201 -0.21 -17.67 -11.94
CA VAL A 201 0.71 -16.53 -11.74
C VAL A 201 0.03 -15.20 -12.09
N GLY A 202 -0.70 -15.15 -13.20
CA GLY A 202 -1.46 -13.95 -13.60
C GLY A 202 -2.52 -13.56 -12.57
N MET A 203 -3.24 -14.53 -12.01
CA MET A 203 -4.24 -14.30 -10.97
C MET A 203 -3.62 -13.79 -9.66
N LEU A 204 -2.50 -14.39 -9.21
CA LEU A 204 -1.75 -13.92 -8.04
C LEU A 204 -1.28 -12.47 -8.20
N ARG A 205 -0.70 -12.14 -9.36
CA ARG A 205 -0.26 -10.76 -9.66
C ARG A 205 -1.41 -9.76 -9.64
N ARG A 206 -2.57 -10.10 -10.22
CA ARG A 206 -3.77 -9.24 -10.14
C ARG A 206 -4.28 -9.08 -8.71
N ARG A 207 -4.15 -10.11 -7.85
CA ARG A 207 -4.52 -10.00 -6.43
C ARG A 207 -3.54 -9.12 -5.66
N GLU A 208 -2.24 -9.28 -5.90
CA GLU A 208 -1.19 -8.42 -5.33
C GLU A 208 -1.44 -6.94 -5.71
N VAL A 209 -1.68 -6.68 -7.00
CA VAL A 209 -1.99 -5.33 -7.50
C VAL A 209 -3.23 -4.75 -6.82
N ARG A 210 -4.34 -5.51 -6.74
CA ARG A 210 -5.57 -5.04 -6.09
C ARG A 210 -5.38 -4.78 -4.60
N LYS A 211 -4.60 -5.62 -3.91
CA LYS A 211 -4.23 -5.38 -2.52
C LYS A 211 -3.45 -4.08 -2.36
N MET A 212 -2.44 -3.85 -3.21
CA MET A 212 -1.68 -2.59 -3.19
C MET A 212 -2.55 -1.37 -3.50
N GLN A 213 -3.51 -1.47 -4.43
CA GLN A 213 -4.48 -0.40 -4.70
C GLN A 213 -5.29 -0.06 -3.45
N GLN A 214 -5.82 -1.08 -2.76
CA GLN A 214 -6.58 -0.89 -1.53
C GLN A 214 -5.72 -0.27 -0.42
N ASP A 215 -4.48 -0.73 -0.26
CA ASP A 215 -3.57 -0.21 0.76
C ASP A 215 -3.18 1.25 0.47
N LEU A 216 -2.93 1.60 -0.79
CA LEU A 216 -2.65 2.98 -1.21
C LEU A 216 -3.86 3.91 -1.01
N GLU A 217 -5.07 3.45 -1.33
CA GLU A 217 -6.29 4.24 -1.15
C GLU A 217 -6.60 4.46 0.34
N ARG A 218 -6.49 3.40 1.14
CA ARG A 218 -6.85 3.44 2.56
C ARG A 218 -5.78 4.12 3.42
N TYR A 219 -4.52 3.82 3.17
CA TYR A 219 -3.42 4.19 4.06
C TYR A 219 -2.41 5.15 3.45
N SER A 220 -2.53 5.47 2.16
CA SER A 220 -1.47 6.21 1.42
C SER A 220 -0.09 5.54 1.52
N PHE A 221 -0.08 4.21 1.67
CA PHE A 221 1.13 3.41 1.86
C PHE A 221 0.95 2.06 1.15
N ALA A 222 2.04 1.54 0.57
CA ALA A 222 2.06 0.21 -0.02
C ALA A 222 3.07 -0.66 0.73
N GLU A 223 2.60 -1.79 1.25
CA GLU A 223 3.42 -2.78 1.93
C GLU A 223 4.16 -3.64 0.88
N THR A 224 5.33 -3.16 0.48
CA THR A 224 6.27 -3.88 -0.38
C THR A 224 7.18 -4.80 0.44
N GLU A 225 8.01 -5.60 -0.23
CA GLU A 225 8.90 -6.57 0.42
C GLU A 225 9.83 -5.91 1.46
N SER A 226 10.56 -4.86 1.08
CA SER A 226 11.47 -4.15 1.99
C SER A 226 10.73 -3.49 3.15
N ARG A 227 9.52 -2.96 2.91
CA ARG A 227 8.69 -2.35 3.96
C ARG A 227 8.10 -3.37 4.90
N THR A 228 7.72 -4.53 4.40
CA THR A 228 7.25 -5.66 5.21
C THR A 228 8.34 -6.12 6.18
N GLU A 229 9.57 -6.26 5.70
CA GLU A 229 10.71 -6.67 6.52
C GLU A 229 11.02 -5.65 7.62
N LEU A 230 11.08 -4.37 7.25
CA LEU A 230 11.24 -3.26 8.20
C LEU A 230 10.12 -3.24 9.26
N ILE A 231 8.86 -3.42 8.86
CA ILE A 231 7.73 -3.49 9.80
C ILE A 231 7.90 -4.68 10.74
N ARG A 232 8.28 -5.86 10.23
CA ARG A 232 8.52 -7.06 11.03
C ARG A 232 9.63 -6.85 12.07
N GLU A 233 10.65 -6.05 11.75
CA GLU A 233 11.72 -5.70 12.67
C GLU A 233 11.24 -4.78 13.81
N VAL A 234 10.44 -3.77 13.50
CA VAL A 234 10.04 -2.73 14.49
C VAL A 234 8.80 -3.08 15.30
N LEU A 235 7.91 -3.91 14.76
CA LEU A 235 6.63 -4.24 15.38
C LEU A 235 6.77 -4.90 16.77
N PRO A 236 7.68 -5.86 17.02
CA PRO A 236 7.84 -6.47 18.34
C PRO A 236 8.13 -5.46 19.46
N ASP A 237 8.90 -4.42 19.15
CA ASP A 237 9.27 -3.39 20.11
C ASP A 237 8.14 -2.37 20.33
N LEU A 238 7.40 -1.99 19.27
CA LEU A 238 6.17 -1.20 19.40
C LEU A 238 5.11 -1.91 20.25
N MET A 239 4.94 -3.23 20.05
CA MET A 239 4.00 -4.03 20.84
C MET A 239 4.38 -4.10 22.32
N GLN A 240 5.63 -3.82 22.67
CA GLN A 240 6.08 -3.71 24.07
C GLN A 240 6.11 -2.28 24.58
N GLY A 241 5.57 -1.34 23.80
CA GLY A 241 5.50 0.06 24.16
C GLY A 241 6.83 0.79 24.12
N ALA A 242 7.85 0.24 23.44
CA ALA A 242 9.12 0.92 23.31
C ALA A 242 9.04 2.03 22.24
N PRO A 243 9.64 3.21 22.47
CA PRO A 243 9.57 4.28 21.50
C PRO A 243 10.50 4.04 20.30
N ILE A 244 10.02 4.32 19.09
CA ILE A 244 10.78 4.08 17.84
C ILE A 244 11.08 5.39 17.12
N LEU A 245 12.31 5.54 16.62
CA LEU A 245 12.72 6.64 15.76
C LEU A 245 12.97 6.13 14.34
N PHE A 246 12.26 6.67 13.37
CA PHE A 246 12.52 6.49 11.95
C PHE A 246 13.37 7.66 11.44
N GLN A 247 14.53 7.39 10.86
CA GLN A 247 15.44 8.41 10.33
C GLN A 247 15.72 8.19 8.84
N GLY A 248 15.89 9.23 8.03
CA GLY A 248 16.19 9.05 6.61
C GLY A 248 15.97 10.31 5.77
N GLU A 249 16.08 10.20 4.46
CA GLU A 249 15.95 11.32 3.53
C GLU A 249 14.52 11.88 3.47
N THR A 250 14.38 13.16 3.11
CA THR A 250 13.05 13.75 2.92
C THR A 250 12.28 12.99 1.84
N GLY A 251 10.99 12.71 2.06
CA GLY A 251 10.18 11.98 1.07
C GLY A 251 10.44 10.47 0.98
N SER A 252 11.22 9.87 1.90
CA SER A 252 11.41 8.41 1.96
C SER A 252 10.23 7.62 2.53
N GLY A 253 9.19 8.31 3.04
CA GLY A 253 7.94 7.70 3.51
C GLY A 253 7.84 7.43 5.02
N LYS A 254 8.74 7.98 5.85
CA LYS A 254 8.78 7.77 7.32
C LYS A 254 7.46 8.03 8.04
N SER A 255 6.86 9.20 7.84
CA SER A 255 5.63 9.59 8.53
C SER A 255 4.44 8.72 8.09
N GLN A 256 4.41 8.35 6.80
CA GLN A 256 3.40 7.42 6.27
C GLN A 256 3.59 6.00 6.83
N LEU A 257 4.83 5.53 6.99
CA LEU A 257 5.12 4.25 7.62
C LEU A 257 4.63 4.21 9.08
N ALA A 258 4.91 5.25 9.88
CA ALA A 258 4.45 5.34 11.26
C ALA A 258 2.91 5.34 11.36
N LYS A 259 2.25 6.07 10.45
CA LYS A 259 0.78 6.07 10.32
C LYS A 259 0.25 4.69 9.94
N TYR A 260 0.83 4.07 8.92
CA TYR A 260 0.47 2.74 8.44
C TYR A 260 0.58 1.70 9.55
N ILE A 261 1.69 1.68 10.30
CA ILE A 261 1.89 0.73 11.40
C ILE A 261 0.79 0.88 12.46
N SER A 262 0.46 2.13 12.81
CA SER A 262 -0.58 2.44 13.79
C SER A 262 -1.95 1.92 13.37
N GLU A 263 -2.40 2.25 12.16
CA GLU A 263 -3.73 1.91 11.70
C GLU A 263 -3.85 0.42 11.35
N ARG A 264 -2.82 -0.16 10.74
CA ARG A 264 -2.85 -1.54 10.22
C ARG A 264 -2.58 -2.59 11.30
N TYR A 265 -1.59 -2.36 12.17
CA TYR A 265 -1.13 -3.38 13.12
C TYR A 265 -1.52 -3.07 14.55
N LEU A 266 -1.63 -1.79 14.93
CA LEU A 266 -2.14 -1.40 16.26
C LEU A 266 -3.66 -1.17 16.27
N GLY A 267 -4.29 -1.05 15.08
CA GLY A 267 -5.73 -0.90 14.94
C GLY A 267 -6.27 0.44 15.45
N LYS A 268 -5.41 1.47 15.51
CA LYS A 268 -5.73 2.78 16.09
C LYS A 268 -5.22 3.90 15.19
N GLU A 269 -6.04 4.93 14.99
CA GLU A 269 -5.60 6.15 14.32
C GLU A 269 -4.63 6.92 15.23
N PRO A 270 -3.40 7.21 14.76
CA PRO A 270 -2.40 7.88 15.58
C PRO A 270 -2.71 9.36 15.74
N VAL A 271 -2.20 9.96 16.81
CA VAL A 271 -2.09 11.41 16.95
C VAL A 271 -0.73 11.84 16.41
N ILE A 272 -0.74 12.67 15.37
CA ILE A 272 0.48 13.22 14.76
C ILE A 272 0.74 14.60 15.33
N ILE A 273 1.93 14.80 15.92
CA ILE A 273 2.40 16.08 16.44
C ILE A 273 3.57 16.50 15.58
N SER A 274 3.36 17.55 14.80
CA SER A 274 4.43 18.16 14.02
C SER A 274 5.33 18.98 14.93
N VAL A 275 6.58 18.57 15.03
CA VAL A 275 7.61 19.26 15.79
C VAL A 275 8.21 20.35 14.92
N SER A 276 8.31 21.56 15.47
CA SER A 276 8.92 22.71 14.82
C SER A 276 9.81 23.46 15.80
N GLU A 277 10.64 24.38 15.31
CA GLU A 277 11.47 25.23 16.18
C GLU A 277 10.65 26.09 17.16
N GLN A 278 9.37 26.33 16.83
CA GLN A 278 8.46 27.15 17.63
C GLN A 278 7.52 26.31 18.52
N ILE A 279 7.78 25.00 18.63
CA ILE A 279 6.97 24.13 19.48
C ILE A 279 6.96 24.66 20.92
N LYS A 280 5.78 24.66 21.54
CA LYS A 280 5.61 25.10 22.94
C LYS A 280 5.32 23.93 23.85
N GLU A 281 5.66 24.07 25.14
CA GLU A 281 5.41 23.02 26.14
C GLU A 281 3.93 22.68 26.19
N SER A 282 3.07 23.68 25.98
CA SER A 282 1.63 23.53 25.93
C SER A 282 1.12 22.56 24.87
N GLN A 283 1.85 22.36 23.78
CA GLN A 283 1.48 21.42 22.71
C GLN A 283 1.80 19.97 23.09
N ILE A 284 2.70 19.75 24.05
CA ILE A 284 3.04 18.42 24.57
C ILE A 284 2.32 18.14 25.90
N MET A 285 2.19 19.13 26.77
CA MET A 285 1.65 18.98 28.13
C MET A 285 0.17 19.37 28.22
N GLY A 286 -0.13 20.58 27.76
CA GLY A 286 -1.44 21.20 27.88
C GLY A 286 -1.36 22.64 28.38
N THR A 287 -2.52 23.27 28.56
CA THR A 287 -2.63 24.65 29.05
C THR A 287 -3.62 24.77 30.18
N ARG A 288 -3.42 25.77 31.05
CA ARG A 288 -4.48 26.18 31.97
C ARG A 288 -5.49 27.04 31.22
N GLY A 289 -6.75 26.68 31.33
CA GLY A 289 -7.89 27.43 30.80
C GLY A 289 -8.86 27.83 31.90
N LEU A 290 -9.91 28.55 31.50
CA LEU A 290 -11.04 28.88 32.35
C LEU A 290 -12.29 28.30 31.71
N GLU A 291 -13.01 27.46 32.44
CA GLU A 291 -14.32 26.93 32.05
C GLU A 291 -15.32 27.23 33.16
N ASN A 292 -16.43 27.88 32.83
CA ASN A 292 -17.47 28.29 33.78
C ASN A 292 -16.97 29.08 35.00
N GLY A 293 -15.87 29.82 34.86
CA GLY A 293 -15.26 30.60 35.94
C GLY A 293 -14.30 29.80 36.83
N GLU A 294 -14.12 28.51 36.58
CA GLU A 294 -13.15 27.65 37.27
C GLU A 294 -11.89 27.44 36.41
N THR A 295 -10.74 27.35 37.08
CA THR A 295 -9.48 27.04 36.40
C THR A 295 -9.42 25.55 36.10
N VAL A 296 -9.40 25.19 34.83
CA VAL A 296 -9.28 23.79 34.36
C VAL A 296 -7.96 23.58 33.64
N PHE A 297 -7.43 22.36 33.66
CA PHE A 297 -6.26 22.01 32.88
C PHE A 297 -6.68 21.29 31.60
N ASN A 298 -6.41 21.92 30.46
CA ASN A 298 -6.68 21.39 29.14
C ASN A 298 -5.45 20.60 28.66
N TYR A 299 -5.52 19.28 28.78
CA TYR A 299 -4.48 18.38 28.30
C TYR A 299 -4.23 18.54 26.80
N SER A 300 -2.97 18.41 26.40
CA SER A 300 -2.58 18.39 24.99
C SER A 300 -3.13 17.15 24.26
N GLU A 301 -3.12 17.17 22.94
CA GLU A 301 -3.43 15.98 22.13
C GLU A 301 -2.43 14.83 22.40
N PHE A 302 -1.17 15.14 22.76
CA PHE A 302 -0.20 14.12 23.18
C PHE A 302 -0.70 13.35 24.40
N ILE A 303 -1.14 14.08 25.44
CA ILE A 303 -1.54 13.47 26.71
C ILE A 303 -2.87 12.74 26.57
N LYS A 304 -3.84 13.33 25.87
CA LYS A 304 -5.11 12.66 25.57
C LYS A 304 -4.88 11.36 24.81
N ALA A 305 -3.98 11.34 23.82
CA ALA A 305 -3.63 10.12 23.10
C ALA A 305 -3.09 9.02 24.03
N GLN A 306 -2.28 9.38 25.02
CA GLN A 306 -1.78 8.46 26.03
C GLN A 306 -2.87 7.98 27.00
N GLN A 307 -3.94 8.75 27.23
CA GLN A 307 -5.10 8.31 28.01
C GLN A 307 -6.02 7.38 27.20
N ASP A 308 -6.19 7.66 25.90
CA ASP A 308 -7.10 6.95 24.98
C ASP A 308 -6.50 5.68 24.36
N GLY A 309 -5.21 5.40 24.59
CA GLY A 309 -4.51 4.28 23.95
C GLY A 309 -4.27 4.49 22.45
N ARG A 310 -4.14 5.74 22.01
CA ARG A 310 -3.84 6.10 20.62
C ARG A 310 -2.33 6.29 20.43
N PRO A 311 -1.70 5.60 19.47
CA PRO A 311 -0.28 5.80 19.19
C PRO A 311 0.04 7.26 18.91
N VAL A 312 1.20 7.73 19.38
CA VAL A 312 1.66 9.10 19.13
C VAL A 312 2.79 9.09 18.12
N VAL A 313 2.72 9.95 17.11
CA VAL A 313 3.77 10.16 16.11
C VAL A 313 4.33 11.58 16.24
N LEU A 314 5.59 11.71 16.65
CA LEU A 314 6.33 12.96 16.70
C LEU A 314 7.04 13.17 15.36
N ASP A 315 6.48 14.01 14.49
CA ASP A 315 7.00 14.24 13.15
C ASP A 315 8.08 15.33 13.15
N GLU A 316 9.21 15.09 12.50
CA GLU A 316 10.39 15.97 12.47
C GLU A 316 10.94 16.34 13.86
N VAL A 317 11.09 15.35 14.74
CA VAL A 317 11.58 15.55 16.13
C VAL A 317 12.95 16.24 16.21
N ASN A 318 13.72 16.21 15.13
CA ASN A 318 15.00 16.89 15.02
C ASN A 318 14.91 18.41 14.82
N LEU A 319 13.71 18.98 14.67
CA LEU A 319 13.48 20.43 14.75
C LEU A 319 13.21 20.91 16.19
N MET A 320 13.17 19.98 17.16
CA MET A 320 12.88 20.33 18.54
C MET A 320 14.02 21.16 19.17
N PRO A 321 13.71 22.29 19.82
CA PRO A 321 14.71 23.04 20.58
C PRO A 321 15.26 22.23 21.78
N HIS A 322 16.52 22.45 22.14
CA HIS A 322 17.21 21.71 23.21
C HIS A 322 16.51 21.80 24.57
N GLU A 323 15.85 22.92 24.88
CA GLU A 323 15.12 23.13 26.14
C GLU A 323 13.96 22.14 26.36
N PHE A 324 13.41 21.54 25.28
CA PHE A 324 12.34 20.54 25.36
C PHE A 324 12.84 19.09 25.45
N SER A 325 14.15 18.88 25.27
CA SER A 325 14.74 17.53 25.27
C SER A 325 14.48 16.79 26.58
N GLY A 326 14.62 17.47 27.74
CA GLY A 326 14.39 16.87 29.05
C GLY A 326 12.97 16.36 29.25
N LEU A 327 11.98 17.14 28.79
CA LEU A 327 10.56 16.78 28.84
C LEU A 327 10.28 15.52 28.02
N LEU A 328 10.80 15.50 26.79
CA LEU A 328 10.65 14.36 25.90
C LEU A 328 11.40 13.13 26.42
N HIS A 329 12.59 13.31 27.01
CA HIS A 329 13.39 12.23 27.57
C HIS A 329 12.68 11.50 28.71
N ASP A 330 11.94 12.21 29.54
CA ASP A 330 11.18 11.60 30.64
C ASP A 330 10.03 10.73 30.09
N LEU A 331 9.32 11.22 29.08
CA LEU A 331 8.25 10.46 28.41
C LEU A 331 8.80 9.26 27.62
N LEU A 332 9.88 9.41 26.86
CA LEU A 332 10.49 8.34 26.07
C LEU A 332 11.16 7.24 26.94
N GLN A 333 11.41 7.51 28.22
CA GLN A 333 11.87 6.46 29.15
C GLN A 333 10.75 5.49 29.55
N LYS A 334 9.50 5.91 29.41
CA LYS A 334 8.33 5.13 29.79
C LYS A 334 7.93 4.19 28.68
N ARG A 335 7.37 3.05 29.08
CA ARG A 335 6.76 2.06 28.21
C ARG A 335 5.27 1.99 28.46
N VAL A 336 4.55 1.37 27.54
CA VAL A 336 3.13 1.04 27.73
C VAL A 336 2.98 0.22 29.01
N GLY A 337 2.14 0.71 29.92
CA GLY A 337 1.92 0.16 31.25
C GLY A 337 2.53 0.99 32.37
N ASP A 338 3.56 1.80 32.08
CA ASP A 338 4.20 2.65 33.07
C ASP A 338 3.30 3.84 33.45
N VAL A 339 3.58 4.40 34.62
CA VAL A 339 2.97 5.65 35.09
C VAL A 339 3.97 6.77 34.93
N TRP A 340 3.51 7.84 34.31
CA TRP A 340 4.21 9.11 34.14
C TRP A 340 3.48 10.19 34.93
N THR A 341 4.22 11.01 35.68
CA THR A 341 3.63 12.06 36.50
C THR A 341 3.71 13.38 35.75
N HIS A 342 2.56 14.00 35.49
CA HIS A 342 2.51 15.26 34.77
C HIS A 342 3.17 16.38 35.59
N PRO A 343 4.23 17.05 35.09
CA PRO A 343 5.05 17.95 35.90
C PRO A 343 4.30 19.21 36.36
N VAL A 344 3.30 19.65 35.60
CA VAL A 344 2.49 20.85 35.94
C VAL A 344 1.29 20.57 36.84
N THR A 345 0.58 19.44 36.66
CA THR A 345 -0.64 19.11 37.40
C THR A 345 -0.39 18.16 38.57
N GLY A 346 0.73 17.42 38.55
CA GLY A 346 1.03 16.36 39.50
C GLY A 346 0.22 15.07 39.27
N GLU A 347 -0.62 15.02 38.24
CA GLU A 347 -1.47 13.86 37.96
C GLU A 347 -0.65 12.66 37.48
N ALA A 348 -0.98 11.48 37.98
CA ALA A 348 -0.40 10.21 37.55
C ALA A 348 -1.12 9.71 36.29
N ILE A 349 -0.45 9.80 35.15
CA ILE A 349 -0.99 9.42 33.84
C ILE A 349 -0.35 8.09 33.42
N LYS A 350 -1.19 7.10 33.13
CA LYS A 350 -0.72 5.81 32.60
C LYS A 350 -0.38 5.97 31.12
N ILE A 351 0.82 5.52 30.74
CA ILE A 351 1.22 5.41 29.33
C ILE A 351 0.52 4.18 28.76
N THR A 352 -0.40 4.38 27.82
CA THR A 352 -1.18 3.28 27.24
C THR A 352 -0.90 3.04 25.77
N ALA A 353 -0.11 3.91 25.12
CA ALA A 353 0.19 3.81 23.70
C ALA A 353 1.69 3.98 23.39
N PRO A 354 2.21 3.29 22.37
CA PRO A 354 3.59 3.48 21.92
C PRO A 354 3.80 4.85 21.27
N ILE A 355 5.04 5.33 21.35
CA ILE A 355 5.48 6.58 20.72
C ILE A 355 6.37 6.23 19.52
N MET A 356 6.08 6.83 18.37
CA MET A 356 6.95 6.83 17.20
C MET A 356 7.43 8.25 16.94
N ALA A 357 8.63 8.39 16.39
CA ALA A 357 9.20 9.66 16.00
C ALA A 357 9.80 9.55 14.60
N THR A 358 9.81 10.66 13.87
CA THR A 358 10.49 10.75 12.58
C THR A 358 11.57 11.83 12.65
N ALA A 359 12.70 11.58 11.99
CA ALA A 359 13.75 12.56 11.80
C ALA A 359 14.22 12.53 10.35
N ASN A 360 14.31 13.70 9.72
CA ASN A 360 14.95 13.78 8.42
C ASN A 360 16.47 13.95 8.59
N LEU A 361 17.28 13.28 7.76
CA LEU A 361 18.72 13.50 7.73
C LEU A 361 19.03 14.99 7.48
N LYS A 362 20.08 15.48 8.13
CA LYS A 362 20.54 16.86 7.97
C LYS A 362 21.01 17.03 6.53
N SER A 363 20.48 18.05 5.86
CA SER A 363 20.87 18.46 4.52
C SER A 363 21.17 19.95 4.52
N GLU A 364 21.88 20.46 3.51
CA GLU A 364 22.15 21.89 3.36
C GLU A 364 20.87 22.76 3.36
N ARG A 365 19.71 22.16 3.04
CA ARG A 365 18.38 22.79 3.02
C ARG A 365 17.89 23.25 4.40
N TYR A 366 18.22 22.54 5.48
CA TYR A 366 17.69 22.84 6.82
C TYR A 366 18.81 22.85 7.86
N LYS A 367 19.54 23.98 7.93
CA LYS A 367 20.50 24.24 9.02
C LYS A 367 19.87 24.17 10.42
N GLN A 368 18.57 24.39 10.47
CA GLN A 368 17.66 24.36 11.62
C GLN A 368 17.41 22.95 12.18
N ARG A 369 17.73 21.90 11.43
CA ARG A 369 17.65 20.53 11.94
C ARG A 369 18.82 20.28 12.89
N TYR A 370 18.48 20.09 14.16
CA TYR A 370 19.42 19.70 15.19
C TYR A 370 19.84 18.25 14.97
N GLU A 371 21.12 17.98 15.18
CA GLU A 371 21.57 16.60 15.31
C GLU A 371 21.06 16.09 16.65
N LEU A 372 20.30 15.00 16.63
CA LEU A 372 19.83 14.39 17.86
C LEU A 372 21.06 13.90 18.62
N ASP A 373 21.23 14.38 19.85
CA ASP A 373 22.36 13.98 20.66
C ASP A 373 22.29 12.47 20.98
N VAL A 374 23.45 11.90 21.30
CA VAL A 374 23.55 10.46 21.61
C VAL A 374 22.63 10.08 22.77
N ALA A 375 22.38 11.00 23.71
CA ALA A 375 21.47 10.77 24.82
C ALA A 375 20.02 10.59 24.36
N THR A 376 19.52 11.45 23.48
CA THR A 376 18.18 11.35 22.88
C THR A 376 18.06 10.09 22.03
N LEU A 377 19.05 9.82 21.18
CA LEU A 377 19.06 8.60 20.35
C LEU A 377 19.00 7.33 21.20
N ARG A 378 19.70 7.28 22.34
CA ARG A 378 19.67 6.15 23.28
C ARG A 378 18.32 5.93 23.96
N ARG A 379 17.41 6.91 23.96
CA ARG A 379 16.06 6.74 24.51
C ARG A 379 15.15 5.97 23.55
N PHE A 380 15.44 6.01 22.25
CA PHE A 380 14.81 5.12 21.29
C PHE A 380 15.47 3.74 21.33
N ILE A 381 14.64 2.69 21.32
CA ILE A 381 14.91 1.28 21.66
C ILE A 381 16.39 0.93 21.94
N GLY A 382 16.73 0.87 23.23
CA GLY A 382 17.79 0.01 23.78
C GLY A 382 19.23 0.31 23.37
N GLY A 383 19.51 1.45 22.73
CA GLY A 383 20.84 1.75 22.20
C GLY A 383 21.15 1.15 20.82
N ALA A 384 20.15 0.55 20.15
CA ALA A 384 20.28 0.09 18.76
C ALA A 384 20.19 1.24 17.73
N GLY A 385 19.71 2.41 18.15
CA GLY A 385 19.68 3.63 17.33
C GLY A 385 18.41 3.80 16.51
N ALA A 386 18.41 4.83 15.66
CA ALA A 386 17.32 5.10 14.74
C ALA A 386 17.22 4.02 13.65
N ARG A 387 15.99 3.73 13.19
CA ARG A 387 15.74 2.88 12.03
C ARG A 387 15.86 3.71 10.76
N GLU A 388 16.86 3.42 9.94
CA GLU A 388 17.07 4.14 8.68
C GLU A 388 16.03 3.72 7.62
N ILE A 389 15.34 4.72 7.06
CA ILE A 389 14.32 4.57 6.03
C ILE A 389 14.80 5.28 4.76
N HIS A 390 15.29 4.49 3.82
CA HIS A 390 15.70 4.95 2.49
C HIS A 390 14.54 4.98 1.51
N TYR A 391 14.76 5.60 0.34
CA TYR A 391 13.92 5.38 -0.83
C TYR A 391 13.89 3.89 -1.22
N LEU A 392 12.79 3.44 -1.82
CA LEU A 392 12.63 2.06 -2.29
C LEU A 392 13.67 1.75 -3.38
N ASP A 393 14.19 0.51 -3.38
CA ASP A 393 15.12 0.01 -4.38
C ASP A 393 16.45 0.80 -4.48
N LEU A 394 16.88 1.45 -3.40
CA LEU A 394 18.15 2.20 -3.39
C LEU A 394 19.34 1.25 -3.54
N GLY A 395 20.25 1.53 -4.49
CA GLY A 395 21.42 0.70 -4.77
C GLY A 395 21.16 -0.50 -5.69
N GLU A 396 19.90 -0.78 -6.04
CA GLU A 396 19.53 -1.90 -6.90
C GLU A 396 19.91 -1.63 -8.37
N LYS A 397 20.66 -2.56 -8.97
CA LYS A 397 21.12 -2.50 -10.36
C LYS A 397 21.00 -3.85 -11.05
N ASP A 398 20.74 -3.84 -12.36
CA ASP A 398 20.83 -5.04 -13.17
C ASP A 398 22.29 -5.46 -13.43
N LYS A 399 22.47 -6.58 -14.14
CA LYS A 399 23.80 -7.13 -14.49
C LYS A 399 24.62 -6.19 -15.38
N GLU A 400 23.97 -5.26 -16.07
CA GLU A 400 24.59 -4.28 -16.96
C GLU A 400 24.91 -2.98 -16.23
N GLY A 401 24.53 -2.87 -14.95
CA GLY A 401 24.76 -1.70 -14.10
C GLY A 401 23.68 -0.63 -14.23
N ASN A 402 22.59 -0.89 -14.95
CA ASN A 402 21.46 0.04 -15.02
C ASN A 402 20.66 -0.03 -13.72
N TYR A 403 20.13 1.12 -13.30
CA TYR A 403 19.23 1.18 -12.17
C TYR A 403 17.98 0.30 -12.41
N ILE A 404 17.53 -0.39 -11.37
CA ILE A 404 16.24 -1.09 -11.37
C ILE A 404 15.45 -0.67 -10.15
N ALA A 405 14.12 -0.75 -10.24
CA ALA A 405 13.26 -0.46 -9.09
C ALA A 405 12.03 -1.39 -9.07
N PRO A 406 12.22 -2.67 -8.74
CA PRO A 406 11.15 -3.66 -8.76
C PRO A 406 9.98 -3.29 -7.84
N GLU A 407 10.24 -2.84 -6.61
CA GLU A 407 9.17 -2.48 -5.66
C GLU A 407 8.44 -1.22 -6.11
N THR A 408 9.19 -0.20 -6.55
CA THR A 408 8.61 1.02 -7.11
C THR A 408 7.74 0.72 -8.33
N LEU A 409 8.19 -0.14 -9.24
CA LEU A 409 7.41 -0.53 -10.43
C LEU A 409 6.10 -1.23 -10.05
N LYS A 410 6.09 -2.09 -9.03
CA LYS A 410 4.85 -2.71 -8.54
C LYS A 410 3.85 -1.67 -8.04
N ILE A 411 4.31 -0.70 -7.25
CA ILE A 411 3.47 0.39 -6.76
C ILE A 411 2.91 1.18 -7.94
N LEU A 412 3.75 1.63 -8.87
CA LEU A 412 3.31 2.43 -10.02
C LEU A 412 2.37 1.64 -10.94
N ALA A 413 2.64 0.34 -11.15
CA ALA A 413 1.76 -0.56 -11.90
C ALA A 413 0.37 -0.66 -11.24
N SER A 414 0.31 -0.70 -9.90
CA SER A 414 -0.96 -0.73 -9.18
C SER A 414 -1.78 0.56 -9.36
N VAL A 415 -1.11 1.71 -9.46
CA VAL A 415 -1.77 3.01 -9.71
C VAL A 415 -2.41 3.05 -11.09
N ILE A 416 -1.69 2.58 -12.12
CA ILE A 416 -2.17 2.61 -13.51
C ILE A 416 -3.14 1.46 -13.85
N ALA A 417 -3.18 0.40 -13.05
CA ALA A 417 -4.10 -0.72 -13.25
C ALA A 417 -5.57 -0.33 -12.98
N ASP A 418 -6.50 -0.97 -13.66
CA ASP A 418 -7.95 -0.89 -13.42
C ASP A 418 -8.34 -1.57 -12.09
N ARG A 419 -9.64 -1.54 -11.76
CA ARG A 419 -10.21 -2.20 -10.57
C ARG A 419 -10.02 -3.72 -10.52
N ASN A 420 -9.72 -4.33 -11.66
CA ASN A 420 -9.49 -5.77 -11.80
C ASN A 420 -8.00 -6.14 -11.71
N GLY A 421 -7.12 -5.15 -11.56
CA GLY A 421 -5.67 -5.32 -11.56
C GLY A 421 -5.06 -5.51 -12.95
N ASN A 422 -5.76 -5.11 -14.01
CA ASN A 422 -5.25 -5.13 -15.39
C ASN A 422 -4.82 -3.74 -15.84
N ILE A 423 -3.87 -3.66 -16.77
CA ILE A 423 -3.49 -2.40 -17.41
C ILE A 423 -4.06 -2.39 -18.83
N SER A 424 -4.82 -1.36 -19.17
CA SER A 424 -5.52 -1.21 -20.44
C SER A 424 -4.60 -0.67 -21.55
N TRP A 425 -3.59 -1.45 -21.92
CA TRP A 425 -2.73 -1.17 -23.09
C TRP A 425 -3.05 -2.15 -24.22
N SER A 426 -2.99 -1.68 -25.47
CA SER A 426 -3.08 -2.57 -26.62
C SER A 426 -1.82 -3.45 -26.70
N VAL A 427 -1.95 -4.65 -27.27
CA VAL A 427 -0.82 -5.61 -27.39
C VAL A 427 0.35 -5.00 -28.17
N GLY A 428 0.07 -4.16 -29.17
CA GLY A 428 1.09 -3.49 -29.97
C GLY A 428 1.84 -2.38 -29.22
N GLU A 429 1.18 -1.62 -28.35
CA GLU A 429 1.78 -0.48 -27.64
C GLU A 429 2.43 -0.88 -26.30
N ALA A 430 1.99 -1.98 -25.70
CA ALA A 430 2.41 -2.40 -24.36
C ALA A 430 3.95 -2.49 -24.20
N PRO A 431 4.74 -3.05 -25.14
CA PRO A 431 6.20 -3.10 -25.00
C PRO A 431 6.83 -1.70 -24.93
N GLN A 432 6.35 -0.76 -25.75
CA GLN A 432 6.89 0.60 -25.79
C GLN A 432 6.50 1.39 -24.55
N LYS A 433 5.25 1.29 -24.08
CA LYS A 433 4.79 1.92 -22.84
C LYS A 433 5.50 1.36 -21.60
N MET A 434 5.75 0.05 -21.56
CA MET A 434 6.54 -0.58 -20.51
C MET A 434 7.98 -0.07 -20.50
N GLU A 435 8.61 0.05 -21.68
CA GLU A 435 9.97 0.57 -21.80
C GLU A 435 10.07 2.05 -21.36
N GLN A 436 9.08 2.88 -21.71
CA GLN A 436 9.00 4.26 -21.19
C GLN A 436 8.89 4.30 -19.66
N LEU A 437 8.05 3.45 -19.07
CA LEU A 437 7.89 3.36 -17.62
C LEU A 437 9.19 2.92 -16.92
N LYS A 438 9.92 1.94 -17.48
CA LYS A 438 11.22 1.51 -16.96
C LYS A 438 12.23 2.66 -16.95
N ARG A 439 12.37 3.38 -18.06
CA ARG A 439 13.27 4.54 -18.18
C ARG A 439 12.89 5.68 -17.23
N PHE A 440 11.59 5.92 -17.05
CA PHE A 440 11.10 6.90 -16.07
C PHE A 440 11.56 6.54 -14.65
N VAL A 441 11.35 5.29 -14.24
CA VAL A 441 11.73 4.80 -12.92
C VAL A 441 13.25 4.80 -12.73
N GLN A 442 14.01 4.43 -13.76
CA GLN A 442 15.48 4.51 -13.78
C GLN A 442 15.98 5.94 -13.54
N ALA A 443 15.40 6.93 -14.23
CA ALA A 443 15.72 8.33 -14.02
C ALA A 443 15.42 8.77 -12.58
N CYS A 444 14.24 8.41 -12.07
CA CYS A 444 13.85 8.73 -10.69
C CYS A 444 14.81 8.11 -9.67
N ARG A 445 15.20 6.85 -9.88
CA ARG A 445 16.13 6.13 -9.00
C ARG A 445 17.50 6.77 -8.97
N LYS A 446 18.04 7.14 -10.13
CA LYS A 446 19.32 7.86 -10.23
C LYS A 446 19.26 9.19 -9.46
N ILE A 447 18.20 9.98 -9.65
CA ILE A 447 18.02 11.25 -8.93
C ILE A 447 17.98 11.03 -7.42
N GLN A 448 17.21 10.05 -6.95
CA GLN A 448 17.09 9.74 -5.53
C GLN A 448 18.42 9.26 -4.92
N GLU A 449 19.21 8.49 -5.66
CA GLU A 449 20.54 8.03 -5.21
C GLU A 449 21.55 9.17 -5.14
N ASP A 450 21.65 9.97 -6.21
CA ASP A 450 22.50 11.16 -6.26
C ASP A 450 22.10 12.17 -5.16
N PHE A 451 20.79 12.29 -4.86
CA PHE A 451 20.27 13.08 -3.74
C PHE A 451 20.70 12.52 -2.38
N THR A 452 20.50 11.22 -2.12
CA THR A 452 20.95 10.57 -0.87
C THR A 452 22.44 10.77 -0.64
N LEU A 453 23.26 10.61 -1.68
CA LEU A 453 24.71 10.83 -1.58
C LEU A 453 25.03 12.30 -1.29
N SER A 454 24.36 13.24 -1.95
CA SER A 454 24.54 14.68 -1.69
C SER A 454 24.15 15.07 -0.25
N VAL A 455 23.15 14.40 0.34
CA VAL A 455 22.75 14.61 1.74
C VAL A 455 23.79 14.05 2.72
N ARG A 456 24.44 12.93 2.38
CA ARG A 456 25.40 12.23 3.26
C ARG A 456 26.84 12.74 3.15
N GLU A 457 27.34 12.90 1.93
CA GLU A 457 28.72 13.30 1.61
C GLU A 457 28.84 14.84 1.46
N GLY A 458 27.72 15.56 1.30
CA GLY A 458 27.73 16.98 0.93
C GLY A 458 27.82 17.17 -0.59
N ALA A 459 27.30 18.31 -1.08
CA ALA A 459 27.12 18.55 -2.51
C ALA A 459 28.45 18.67 -3.28
N GLU A 460 29.48 19.28 -2.68
CA GLU A 460 30.79 19.47 -3.34
C GLU A 460 31.59 18.17 -3.44
N GLU A 461 31.56 17.33 -2.40
CA GLU A 461 32.23 16.03 -2.42
C GLU A 461 31.56 15.06 -3.40
N SER A 462 30.23 15.11 -3.51
CA SER A 462 29.48 14.30 -4.49
C SER A 462 29.96 14.58 -5.92
N LEU A 463 30.19 15.85 -6.28
CA LEU A 463 30.64 16.26 -7.62
C LEU A 463 32.07 15.82 -7.95
N ALA A 464 32.91 15.55 -6.95
CA ALA A 464 34.30 15.14 -7.16
C ALA A 464 34.43 13.74 -7.81
N LYS A 465 33.35 12.95 -7.83
CA LYS A 465 33.27 11.64 -8.51
C LYS A 465 32.59 11.84 -9.87
N SER A 466 33.27 11.44 -10.96
CA SER A 466 33.04 11.92 -12.35
C SER A 466 31.66 11.72 -12.99
N ASP A 467 30.69 11.04 -12.36
CA ASP A 467 29.35 10.76 -12.93
C ASP A 467 28.16 11.14 -12.02
N ARG A 468 28.42 11.80 -10.89
CA ARG A 468 27.39 12.16 -9.90
C ARG A 468 26.91 13.60 -10.09
N LEU A 469 25.62 13.82 -9.85
CA LEU A 469 25.03 15.15 -9.80
C LEU A 469 24.79 15.55 -8.34
N ALA A 470 25.13 16.79 -8.01
CA ALA A 470 24.77 17.35 -6.71
C ALA A 470 23.30 17.77 -6.71
N PHE A 471 22.58 17.34 -5.67
CA PHE A 471 21.25 17.85 -5.37
C PHE A 471 21.23 18.46 -3.97
N ARG A 472 20.51 19.56 -3.78
CA ARG A 472 20.50 20.29 -2.50
C ARG A 472 19.14 20.35 -1.84
N GLU A 473 18.08 20.55 -2.61
CA GLU A 473 16.76 20.92 -2.10
C GLU A 473 15.62 20.07 -2.67
N LEU A 474 15.67 19.74 -3.96
CA LEU A 474 14.61 19.02 -4.67
C LEU A 474 15.00 17.59 -5.00
N VAL A 475 13.99 16.72 -4.95
CA VAL A 475 14.06 15.30 -5.31
C VAL A 475 12.69 14.89 -5.85
N ILE A 476 12.65 13.91 -6.74
CA ILE A 476 11.39 13.30 -7.18
C ILE A 476 10.98 12.22 -6.18
N THR A 477 9.93 12.48 -5.40
CA THR A 477 9.44 11.54 -4.37
C THR A 477 8.53 10.47 -4.99
N LEU A 478 8.26 9.38 -4.26
CA LEU A 478 7.28 8.38 -4.70
C LEU A 478 5.88 9.00 -4.88
N LYS A 479 5.52 10.00 -4.05
CA LYS A 479 4.27 10.74 -4.19
C LYS A 479 4.19 11.44 -5.55
N ASP A 480 5.26 12.11 -5.96
CA ASP A 480 5.33 12.77 -7.28
C ASP A 480 5.18 11.75 -8.41
N GLN A 481 5.84 10.60 -8.30
CA GLN A 481 5.73 9.51 -9.27
C GLN A 481 4.29 8.96 -9.37
N ILE A 482 3.62 8.77 -8.22
CA ILE A 482 2.21 8.34 -8.18
C ILE A 482 1.29 9.36 -8.84
N GLU A 483 1.48 10.66 -8.58
CA GLU A 483 0.66 11.71 -9.21
C GLU A 483 0.88 11.78 -10.73
N ILE A 484 2.12 11.61 -11.20
CA ILE A 484 2.44 11.48 -12.64
C ILE A 484 1.72 10.27 -13.25
N MET A 485 1.74 9.11 -12.57
CA MET A 485 1.06 7.90 -13.03
C MET A 485 -0.47 8.07 -13.08
N LYS A 486 -1.07 8.74 -12.08
CA LYS A 486 -2.50 9.07 -12.08
C LYS A 486 -2.86 9.95 -13.27
N ALA A 487 -2.06 10.99 -13.55
CA ALA A 487 -2.28 11.85 -14.70
C ALA A 487 -2.13 11.10 -16.03
N TRP A 488 -1.14 10.20 -16.15
CA TRP A 488 -0.94 9.39 -17.35
C TRP A 488 -2.09 8.41 -17.60
N LYS A 489 -2.63 7.81 -16.53
CA LYS A 489 -3.84 6.99 -16.60
C LYS A 489 -5.06 7.83 -17.00
N ALA A 490 -5.20 9.04 -16.44
CA ALA A 490 -6.31 9.94 -16.72
C ALA A 490 -6.34 10.43 -18.18
N SER A 491 -5.19 10.53 -18.85
CA SER A 491 -5.13 10.81 -20.30
C SER A 491 -5.46 9.58 -21.18
N GLY A 492 -5.89 8.46 -20.58
CA GLY A 492 -6.12 7.21 -21.29
C GLY A 492 -4.85 6.64 -21.93
N PHE A 493 -3.68 7.00 -21.41
CA PHE A 493 -2.37 6.67 -21.97
C PHE A 493 -2.17 7.12 -23.44
N GLN A 494 -2.91 8.15 -23.88
CA GLN A 494 -2.78 8.73 -25.22
C GLN A 494 -1.59 9.67 -25.30
N GLU A 495 -1.35 10.42 -24.23
CA GLU A 495 -0.18 11.30 -24.12
C GLU A 495 1.07 10.48 -23.76
N PRO A 496 2.22 10.75 -24.43
CA PRO A 496 3.51 10.19 -24.03
C PRO A 496 3.87 10.51 -22.57
N LEU A 497 4.53 9.57 -21.88
CA LEU A 497 4.83 9.73 -20.46
C LEU A 497 5.76 10.94 -20.20
N ASP A 498 6.66 11.27 -21.12
CA ASP A 498 7.53 12.45 -20.99
C ASP A 498 6.74 13.75 -20.95
N GLN A 499 5.71 13.91 -21.78
CA GLN A 499 4.83 15.09 -21.75
C GLN A 499 4.08 15.21 -20.43
N ILE A 500 3.61 14.08 -19.87
CA ILE A 500 2.97 14.07 -18.55
C ILE A 500 3.97 14.50 -17.47
N VAL A 501 5.21 13.98 -17.49
CA VAL A 501 6.26 14.40 -16.54
C VAL A 501 6.55 15.90 -16.66
N LEU A 502 6.65 16.42 -17.89
CA LEU A 502 6.88 17.85 -18.12
C LEU A 502 5.77 18.71 -17.49
N LYS A 503 4.51 18.36 -17.76
CA LYS A 503 3.33 19.08 -17.28
C LYS A 503 3.16 18.96 -15.76
N GLU A 504 3.23 17.74 -15.23
CA GLU A 504 2.85 17.44 -13.85
C GLU A 504 3.97 17.66 -12.84
N PHE A 505 5.22 17.74 -13.27
CA PHE A 505 6.36 17.90 -12.36
C PHE A 505 7.17 19.18 -12.63
N PHE A 506 7.55 19.42 -13.88
CA PHE A 506 8.40 20.57 -14.20
C PHE A 506 7.62 21.89 -14.34
N ARG A 507 6.37 21.86 -14.83
CA ARG A 507 5.55 23.08 -15.04
C ARG A 507 4.68 23.51 -13.86
N LYS A 508 4.49 22.68 -12.82
CA LYS A 508 3.53 22.97 -11.73
C LYS A 508 3.82 24.26 -10.94
N ALA A 509 5.06 24.73 -10.91
CA ALA A 509 5.43 25.98 -10.24
C ALA A 509 6.71 26.55 -10.85
N GLU A 510 6.80 27.87 -10.95
CA GLU A 510 8.05 28.57 -11.20
C GLU A 510 8.92 28.49 -9.93
N ILE A 511 10.10 27.88 -10.07
CA ILE A 511 11.03 27.67 -8.98
C ILE A 511 12.33 28.39 -9.32
N SER A 512 12.78 29.26 -8.42
CA SER A 512 13.99 30.08 -8.55
C SER A 512 15.08 29.63 -7.57
N GLY A 513 16.29 30.17 -7.74
CA GLY A 513 17.40 29.91 -6.82
C GLY A 513 17.99 28.50 -6.91
N ARG A 514 18.37 27.92 -5.77
CA ARG A 514 19.08 26.61 -5.70
C ARG A 514 18.24 25.47 -6.27
N ALA A 515 16.93 25.49 -6.00
CA ALA A 515 15.98 24.54 -6.53
C ALA A 515 15.85 24.59 -8.08
N ALA A 516 16.20 25.69 -8.75
CA ALA A 516 16.27 25.74 -10.22
C ALA A 516 17.44 24.89 -10.77
N LYS A 517 18.59 24.87 -10.07
CA LYS A 517 19.75 24.06 -10.47
C LYS A 517 19.49 22.57 -10.27
N ASP A 518 18.81 22.20 -9.19
CA ASP A 518 18.37 20.81 -8.99
C ASP A 518 17.44 20.37 -10.13
N ARG A 519 16.48 21.22 -10.56
CA ARG A 519 15.62 20.90 -11.71
C ARG A 519 16.39 20.74 -13.02
N GLU A 520 17.38 21.60 -13.28
CA GLU A 520 18.29 21.43 -14.42
C GLU A 520 18.99 20.06 -14.38
N ASN A 521 19.52 19.66 -13.22
CA ASN A 521 20.15 18.35 -13.03
C ASN A 521 19.15 17.20 -13.24
N MET A 522 17.90 17.34 -12.79
CA MET A 522 16.84 16.35 -13.04
C MET A 522 16.55 16.22 -14.54
N VAL A 523 16.41 17.34 -15.27
CA VAL A 523 16.20 17.33 -16.74
C VAL A 523 17.34 16.61 -17.43
N LYS A 524 18.60 16.87 -17.03
CA LYS A 524 19.77 16.16 -17.55
C LYS A 524 19.66 14.63 -17.35
N VAL A 525 19.24 14.18 -16.16
CA VAL A 525 19.05 12.73 -15.88
C VAL A 525 17.94 12.15 -16.74
N PHE A 526 16.80 12.84 -16.88
CA PHE A 526 15.71 12.38 -17.74
C PHE A 526 16.14 12.29 -19.21
N MET A 527 16.87 13.28 -19.74
CA MET A 527 17.41 13.23 -21.11
C MET A 527 18.38 12.08 -21.32
N ALA A 528 19.26 11.80 -20.36
CA ALA A 528 20.14 10.63 -20.40
C ALA A 528 19.35 9.30 -20.43
N ASN A 529 18.14 9.29 -19.86
CA ASN A 529 17.19 8.16 -19.92
C ASN A 529 16.22 8.25 -21.11
N LYS A 530 16.57 9.01 -22.16
CA LYS A 530 15.81 9.16 -23.43
C LYS A 530 14.43 9.82 -23.27
N PHE A 531 14.22 10.60 -22.21
CA PHE A 531 13.07 11.51 -22.11
C PHE A 531 13.37 12.84 -22.78
N PHE A 532 12.33 13.58 -23.18
CA PHE A 532 12.41 14.96 -23.67
C PHE A 532 13.28 15.19 -24.92
N GLN A 533 13.45 14.16 -25.76
CA GLN A 533 14.33 14.26 -26.94
C GLN A 533 13.85 15.31 -27.95
N ASP A 534 12.54 15.52 -28.03
CA ASP A 534 11.91 16.47 -28.96
C ASP A 534 11.25 17.67 -28.27
N THR A 535 11.44 17.81 -26.96
CA THR A 535 10.92 18.94 -26.18
C THR A 535 11.72 20.21 -26.48
N LYS A 536 11.06 21.35 -26.68
CA LYS A 536 11.76 22.62 -26.93
C LYS A 536 12.35 23.14 -25.62
N PRO A 537 13.50 23.83 -25.65
CA PRO A 537 14.10 24.37 -24.43
C PRO A 537 13.18 25.34 -23.67
N GLU A 538 12.37 26.12 -24.39
CA GLU A 538 11.41 27.07 -23.79
C GLU A 538 10.33 26.35 -22.96
N ASP A 539 10.02 25.09 -23.29
CA ASP A 539 8.92 24.35 -22.68
C ASP A 539 9.17 23.92 -21.23
N PHE A 540 10.42 23.93 -20.78
CA PHE A 540 10.82 23.56 -19.42
C PHE A 540 10.52 24.65 -18.39
N ASN A 541 10.52 25.93 -18.80
CA ASN A 541 10.37 27.10 -17.91
C ASN A 541 11.29 27.06 -16.66
N ILE A 542 12.56 26.66 -16.83
CA ILE A 542 13.56 26.60 -15.75
C ILE A 542 14.53 27.76 -15.87
N GLN A 543 14.62 28.58 -14.83
CA GLN A 543 15.55 29.70 -14.76
C GLN A 543 17.01 29.22 -14.88
N GLY A 544 17.76 29.75 -15.84
CA GLY A 544 19.17 29.42 -16.06
C GLY A 544 19.43 28.24 -17.02
N LEU A 545 18.39 27.51 -17.45
CA LEU A 545 18.54 26.45 -18.44
C LEU A 545 18.63 27.04 -19.86
N SER A 546 19.80 26.96 -20.49
CA SER A 546 20.01 27.53 -21.83
C SER A 546 19.56 26.58 -22.95
N ALA A 547 19.07 27.15 -24.06
CA ALA A 547 18.68 26.38 -25.23
C ALA A 547 19.83 25.54 -25.81
N LYS A 548 21.04 26.08 -25.78
CA LYS A 548 22.27 25.39 -26.19
C LYS A 548 22.53 24.15 -25.33
N THR A 549 22.41 24.30 -24.01
CA THR A 549 22.60 23.19 -23.05
C THR A 549 21.62 22.05 -23.30
N VAL A 550 20.35 22.38 -23.51
CA VAL A 550 19.30 21.38 -23.80
C VAL A 550 19.60 20.63 -25.10
N ARG A 551 19.96 21.35 -26.17
CA ARG A 551 20.28 20.73 -27.46
C ARG A 551 21.52 19.83 -27.40
N GLN A 552 22.54 20.24 -26.64
CA GLN A 552 23.71 19.43 -26.39
C GLN A 552 23.34 18.10 -25.70
N TRP A 553 22.48 18.12 -24.69
CA TRP A 553 22.01 16.90 -24.01
C TRP A 553 21.09 16.03 -24.85
N GLN A 554 20.37 16.62 -25.82
CA GLN A 554 19.61 15.90 -26.83
C GLN A 554 20.49 15.30 -27.94
N GLY A 555 21.80 15.58 -27.95
CA GLY A 555 22.71 15.16 -29.02
C GLY A 555 22.43 15.84 -30.36
N LYS A 556 21.80 17.02 -30.35
CA LYS A 556 21.39 17.79 -31.54
C LYS A 556 22.33 18.94 -31.90
N GLU A 557 23.45 19.09 -31.18
CA GLU A 557 24.52 20.08 -31.42
C GLU A 557 25.92 19.49 -31.25
#